data_AF-A0A9E2PYF9-F1
#
_entry.id   AF-A0A9E2PYF9-F1
#
_cell.length_a   1.000
_cell.length_b   1.000
_cell.length_c   1.000
_cell.angle_alpha   90.00
_cell.angle_beta   90.00
_cell.angle_gamma   90.00
#
_symmetry.space_group_name_H-M   'P 1'
#
loop_
_entity.id
_entity.type
_entity.pdbx_description
1 polymer ?
#
loop_
_entity_poly.entity_id
_entity_poly.type
_entity_poly.pdbx_seq_one_letter_code
_entity_poly.pdbx_strand_id
1 'polypeptide(L)'
;MGKKELAAEYELMLRFLVKHRITTAYIPEILVKMRSGGMSNASLKNRLLANRNDRLAWEVNGLKPYPWTLYLKPLRKVGQYIFNKC
;
A
#
# COMPACT_ATOMS: atom_id res chain seq x y z
N MET A 1 2.23 -12.19 19.46
CA MET A 1 2.28 -12.25 17.98
C MET A 1 1.48 -11.08 17.42
N GLY A 2 2.12 -9.92 17.23
CA GLY A 2 1.42 -8.65 16.97
C GLY A 2 1.45 -8.24 15.50
N LYS A 3 0.30 -8.27 14.82
CA LYS A 3 -0.23 -7.34 13.78
C LYS A 3 0.74 -6.50 12.90
N LYS A 4 1.93 -6.99 12.55
CA LYS A 4 2.89 -6.29 11.66
C LYS A 4 2.81 -6.71 10.19
N GLU A 5 2.15 -7.83 9.89
CA GLU A 5 2.23 -8.47 8.56
C GLU A 5 1.61 -7.63 7.44
N LEU A 6 0.52 -6.89 7.72
CA LEU A 6 -0.22 -6.13 6.69
C LEU A 6 0.57 -4.97 6.05
N ALA A 7 1.67 -4.52 6.65
CA ALA A 7 2.47 -3.41 6.12
C ALA A 7 3.95 -3.77 5.93
N ALA A 8 4.32 -5.03 6.09
CA ALA A 8 5.70 -5.47 5.88
C ALA A 8 6.15 -5.26 4.43
N GLU A 9 5.28 -5.56 3.46
CA GLU A 9 5.55 -5.34 2.03
C GLU A 9 5.68 -3.85 1.70
N TYR A 10 4.87 -3.00 2.33
CA TYR A 10 4.92 -1.55 2.14
C TYR A 10 6.19 -0.93 2.75
N GLU A 11 6.57 -1.37 3.94
CA GLU A 11 7.83 -0.98 4.58
C GLU A 11 9.03 -1.36 3.71
N LEU A 12 9.05 -2.59 3.18
CA LEU A 12 10.12 -3.07 2.31
C LEU A 12 10.25 -2.21 1.05
N MET A 13 9.13 -1.89 0.39
CA MET A 13 9.12 -0.99 -0.76
C MET A 13 9.65 0.40 -0.40
N LEU A 14 9.23 0.99 0.72
CA LEU A 14 9.73 2.30 1.16
C LEU A 14 11.24 2.27 1.41
N ARG A 15 11.72 1.25 2.11
CA ARG A 15 13.13 1.08 2.44
C ARG A 15 13.98 0.96 1.19
N PHE A 16 13.60 0.10 0.24
CA PHE A 16 14.40 -0.10 -0.97
C PHE A 16 14.28 1.05 -1.96
N LEU A 17 13.05 1.46 -2.29
CA LEU A 17 12.81 2.42 -3.38
C LEU A 17 13.05 3.87 -2.94
N VAL A 18 12.67 4.24 -1.72
CA VAL A 18 12.72 5.65 -1.29
C VAL A 18 13.98 5.93 -0.48
N LYS A 19 14.27 5.09 0.53
CA LYS A 19 15.44 5.30 1.41
C LYS A 19 16.76 4.93 0.70
N HIS A 20 16.82 3.75 0.08
CA HIS A 20 18.04 3.27 -0.59
C HIS A 20 18.11 3.61 -2.09
N ARG A 21 17.02 4.12 -2.70
CA ARG A 21 16.96 4.52 -4.11
C ARG A 21 17.54 3.48 -5.07
N ILE A 22 17.20 2.21 -4.85
CA ILE A 22 17.64 1.14 -5.74
C ILE A 22 17.11 1.36 -7.16
N THR A 23 17.87 0.92 -8.16
CA THR A 23 17.43 0.90 -9.55
C THR A 23 16.39 -0.20 -9.76
N THR A 24 15.24 0.17 -10.31
CA THR A 24 14.17 -0.77 -10.68
C THR A 24 13.71 -0.50 -12.11
N ALA A 25 13.30 -1.57 -12.80
CA ALA A 25 12.75 -1.51 -14.14
C ALA A 25 11.32 -2.06 -14.13
N TYR A 26 10.44 -1.46 -14.93
CA TYR A 26 9.08 -1.93 -15.10
C TYR A 26 9.03 -2.97 -16.23
N ILE A 27 8.45 -4.13 -15.94
CA ILE A 27 8.22 -5.19 -16.93
C ILE A 27 6.76 -5.06 -17.40
N PRO A 28 6.50 -4.76 -18.67
CA PRO A 28 5.15 -4.54 -19.20
C PRO A 28 4.42 -5.87 -19.49
N GLU A 29 4.48 -6.84 -18.57
CA GLU A 29 3.90 -8.18 -18.74
C GLU A 29 3.12 -8.61 -17.48
N ILE A 30 2.10 -9.46 -17.66
CA ILE A 30 1.32 -10.01 -16.55
C ILE A 30 2.02 -11.27 -16.03
N LEU A 31 2.79 -11.11 -14.95
CA LEU A 31 3.54 -12.23 -14.36
C LEU A 31 2.69 -13.09 -13.41
N VAL A 32 1.70 -12.50 -12.73
CA VAL A 32 0.91 -13.17 -11.69
C VAL A 32 -0.56 -12.76 -11.78
N LYS A 33 -1.47 -13.73 -11.71
CA LYS A 33 -2.92 -13.52 -11.62
C LYS A 33 -3.45 -13.97 -10.26
N MET A 34 -3.96 -13.03 -9.45
CA MET A 34 -4.57 -13.36 -8.16
C MET A 34 -5.94 -14.03 -8.38
N ARG A 35 -6.19 -15.15 -7.69
CA ARG A 35 -7.45 -15.93 -7.83
C ARG A 35 -8.55 -15.51 -6.86
N SER A 36 -8.18 -15.06 -5.67
CA SER A 36 -9.10 -14.56 -4.64
C SER A 36 -8.85 -13.07 -4.40
N GLY A 37 -9.93 -12.30 -4.21
CA GLY A 37 -9.81 -10.90 -3.79
C GLY A 37 -9.00 -10.79 -2.49
N GLY A 38 -8.21 -9.73 -2.35
CA GLY A 38 -7.32 -9.56 -1.19
C GLY A 38 -8.09 -9.45 0.13
N MET A 39 -7.60 -10.13 1.18
CA MET A 39 -8.15 -10.06 2.55
C MET A 39 -8.24 -8.63 3.10
N SER A 40 -7.45 -7.70 2.56
CA SER A 40 -7.45 -6.27 2.91
C SER A 40 -8.70 -5.50 2.45
N ASN A 41 -9.49 -6.03 1.52
CA ASN A 41 -10.79 -5.48 1.12
C ASN A 41 -11.98 -6.08 1.89
N ALA A 42 -11.75 -7.08 2.75
CA ALA A 42 -12.82 -7.80 3.44
C ALA A 42 -13.56 -6.94 4.49
N SER A 43 -12.94 -5.89 5.04
CA SER A 43 -13.64 -4.95 5.95
C SER A 43 -13.03 -3.55 5.95
N LEU A 44 -13.88 -2.54 6.21
CA LEU A 44 -13.46 -1.15 6.43
C LEU A 44 -12.47 -1.01 7.60
N LYS A 45 -12.59 -1.87 8.63
CA LYS A 45 -11.68 -1.88 9.79
C LYS A 45 -10.25 -2.25 9.37
N ASN A 46 -10.10 -3.23 8.48
CA ASN A 46 -8.78 -3.62 7.96
C ASN A 46 -8.14 -2.49 7.13
N ARG A 47 -8.95 -1.70 6.42
CA ARG A 47 -8.46 -0.54 5.65
C ARG A 47 -7.95 0.58 6.55
N LEU A 48 -8.65 0.87 7.66
CA LEU A 48 -8.17 1.86 8.64
C LEU A 48 -6.88 1.41 9.32
N LEU A 49 -6.80 0.12 9.69
CA LEU A 49 -5.60 -0.46 10.27
C LEU A 49 -4.40 -0.41 9.29
N ALA A 50 -4.63 -0.70 8.01
CA ALA A 50 -3.60 -0.58 6.97
C ALA A 50 -3.08 0.86 6.84
N ASN A 51 -3.96 1.87 6.85
CA ASN A 51 -3.53 3.29 6.81
C ASN A 51 -2.67 3.68 8.02
N ARG A 52 -3.00 3.18 9.22
CA ARG A 52 -2.19 3.40 10.42
C ARG A 52 -0.82 2.74 10.30
N ASN A 53 -0.77 1.52 9.78
CA ASN A 53 0.48 0.79 9.60
C ASN A 53 1.36 1.40 8.51
N ASP A 54 0.78 1.92 7.43
CA ASP A 54 1.51 2.70 6.41
C ASP A 54 2.23 3.88 7.07
N ARG A 55 1.54 4.63 7.94
CA ARG A 55 2.12 5.78 8.67
C ARG A 55 3.30 5.36 9.56
N LEU A 56 3.18 4.22 10.25
CA LEU A 56 4.27 3.67 11.05
C LEU A 56 5.47 3.26 10.19
N ALA A 57 5.25 2.72 8.99
CA ALA A 57 6.34 2.34 8.08
C ALA A 57 7.18 3.54 7.63
N TRP A 58 6.56 4.72 7.45
CA TRP A 58 7.26 5.97 7.18
C TRP A 58 8.12 6.41 8.38
N GLU A 59 7.54 6.37 9.58
CA GLU A 59 8.21 6.76 10.83
C GLU A 59 9.43 5.86 11.12
N VAL A 60 9.28 4.55 11.00
CA VAL A 60 10.37 3.56 11.20
C VAL A 60 11.51 3.74 10.19
N ASN A 61 11.20 4.21 8.98
CA ASN A 61 12.21 4.50 7.97
C ASN A 61 12.83 5.90 8.09
N GLY A 62 12.39 6.72 9.06
CA GLY A 62 12.85 8.10 9.23
C GLY A 62 12.39 9.03 8.10
N LEU A 63 11.34 8.66 7.38
CA LEU A 63 10.81 9.38 6.23
C LEU A 63 9.53 10.13 6.63
N LYS A 64 9.38 11.36 6.17
CA LYS A 64 8.15 12.14 6.39
C LYS A 64 7.21 11.97 5.20
N PRO A 65 6.01 11.38 5.38
CA PRO A 65 5.03 11.33 4.31
C PRO A 65 4.53 12.74 4.03
N TYR A 66 4.29 13.07 2.75
CA TYR A 66 3.60 14.32 2.42
C TYR A 66 2.17 14.29 2.98
N PRO A 67 1.64 15.40 3.51
CA PRO A 67 0.38 15.41 4.25
C PRO A 67 -0.83 14.92 3.43
N TRP A 68 -0.80 15.08 2.11
CA TRP A 68 -1.87 14.61 1.20
C TRP A 68 -1.77 13.14 0.78
N THR A 69 -0.61 12.50 0.92
CA THR A 69 -0.36 11.15 0.35
C THR A 69 -1.24 10.06 0.95
N LEU A 70 -1.57 10.18 2.23
CA LEU A 70 -2.44 9.23 2.94
C LEU A 70 -3.92 9.42 2.59
N TYR A 71 -4.35 10.65 2.32
CA TYR A 71 -5.76 10.97 1.98
C TYR A 71 -6.09 10.72 0.50
N LEU A 72 -5.11 10.87 -0.41
CA LEU A 72 -5.32 10.61 -1.83
C LEU A 72 -5.49 9.11 -2.14
N LYS A 73 -4.84 8.23 -1.38
CA LYS A 73 -4.95 6.76 -1.53
C LYS A 73 -6.41 6.26 -1.51
N PRO A 74 -7.24 6.57 -0.50
CA PRO A 74 -8.64 6.14 -0.49
C PRO A 74 -9.47 6.81 -1.59
N LEU A 75 -9.28 8.11 -1.85
CA LEU A 75 -10.04 8.86 -2.87
C LEU A 75 -9.83 8.29 -4.28
N ARG A 76 -8.59 7.95 -4.65
CA ARG A 76 -8.29 7.32 -5.94
C ARG A 76 -8.96 5.95 -6.08
N LYS A 77 -9.11 5.22 -4.97
CA LYS A 77 -9.74 3.89 -4.96
C LYS A 77 -11.26 3.96 -5.05
N VAL A 78 -11.90 5.03 -4.57
CA VAL A 78 -13.35 5.27 -4.77
C VAL A 78 -13.68 5.40 -6.25
N GLY A 79 -12.85 6.15 -7.00
CA GLY A 79 -12.99 6.25 -8.46
C GLY A 79 -12.96 4.89 -9.17
N GLN A 80 -12.17 3.92 -8.67
CA GLN A 80 -12.13 2.57 -9.25
C GLN A 80 -13.44 1.80 -9.09
N TYR A 81 -14.16 1.95 -7.97
CA TYR A 81 -15.46 1.30 -7.79
C TYR A 81 -16.57 1.93 -8.64
N ILE A 82 -16.40 3.19 -9.04
CA ILE A 82 -17.39 3.93 -9.85
C ILE A 82 -17.10 3.77 -11.35
N PHE A 83 -15.84 3.79 -11.76
CA PHE A 83 -15.43 3.73 -13.17
C PHE A 83 -15.16 2.32 -13.71
N ASN A 84 -14.69 1.37 -12.88
CA ASN A 84 -14.69 -0.03 -13.29
C ASN A 84 -16.08 -0.60 -13.03
N LYS A 85 -16.98 -0.42 -14.01
CA LYS A 85 -18.16 -1.27 -14.16
C LYS A 85 -17.71 -2.74 -14.13
N CYS A 86 -18.40 -3.55 -13.32
CA CYS A 86 -18.52 -4.98 -13.56
C CYS A 86 -19.10 -5.24 -14.96
#